data_AF-A0A820GJ21-F1
#
_entry.id   AF-A0A820GJ21-F1
#
_cell.length_a   1.000
_cell.length_b   1.000
_cell.length_c   1.000
_cell.angle_alpha   90.00
_cell.angle_beta   90.00
_cell.angle_gamma   90.00
#
_symmetry.space_group_name_H-M   'P 1'
#
loop_
_entity.id
_entity.type
_entity.pdbx_description
1 polymer ?
#
loop_
_entity_poly.entity_id
_entity_poly.type
_entity_poly.pdbx_seq_one_letter_code
_entity_poly.pdbx_strand_id
1 'polypeptide(L)'
;ISSASQWIISIILSMPNLILSVQECICEHSTPYWISFYTFIILIILPTILNIIFNSLIFILVRSSTRRVRTLAITKTSVVNSNYSARDIHLLKHILFISVVFLLGYVPIYTIRMLHLDAEVIFWASQLIQFLPVLSGLTIIVDLFWYNRDLTQYIKDSIFRCLRLNPN
;
A
#
# COMPACT_ATOMS: atom_id res chain seq x y z
N ILE A 1 -9.42 14.39 -1.72
CA ILE A 1 -10.03 13.48 -0.72
C ILE A 1 -9.33 13.76 0.59
N SER A 2 -10.04 14.23 1.62
CA SER A 2 -9.43 14.48 2.94
C SER A 2 -9.14 13.15 3.62
N SER A 3 -8.14 13.11 4.50
CA SER A 3 -7.86 11.92 5.32
C SER A 3 -9.13 11.42 6.03
N ALA A 4 -9.95 12.33 6.56
CA ALA A 4 -11.23 12.01 7.19
C ALA A 4 -12.18 11.23 6.27
N SER A 5 -12.29 11.61 5.00
CA SER A 5 -13.14 10.88 4.05
C SER A 5 -12.65 9.46 3.76
N GLN A 6 -11.33 9.22 3.78
CA GLN A 6 -10.78 7.86 3.64
C GLN A 6 -11.13 6.99 4.85
N TRP A 7 -11.07 7.55 6.06
CA TRP A 7 -11.47 6.83 7.27
C TRP A 7 -12.96 6.49 7.28
N ILE A 8 -13.82 7.44 6.92
CA ILE A 8 -15.27 7.21 6.85
C ILE A 8 -15.60 6.10 5.85
N ILE A 9 -15.03 6.16 4.64
CA ILE A 9 -15.23 5.12 3.63
C ILE A 9 -14.73 3.76 4.13
N SER A 10 -13.55 3.72 4.77
CA SER A 10 -12.99 2.48 5.31
C SER A 10 -13.89 1.86 6.39
N ILE A 11 -14.43 2.69 7.29
CA ILE A 11 -15.38 2.26 8.32
C ILE A 11 -16.62 1.66 7.65
N ILE A 12 -17.25 2.39 6.72
CA ILE A 12 -18.46 1.94 6.02
C ILE A 12 -18.23 0.61 5.31
N LEU A 13 -17.11 0.47 4.59
CA LEU A 13 -16.76 -0.76 3.89
C LEU A 13 -16.43 -1.93 4.83
N SER A 14 -15.98 -1.64 6.05
CA SER A 14 -15.70 -2.67 7.07
C SER A 14 -16.91 -3.08 7.91
N MET A 15 -18.01 -2.29 7.88
CA MET A 15 -19.20 -2.53 8.70
C MET A 15 -19.80 -3.93 8.56
N PRO A 16 -19.94 -4.51 7.35
CA PRO A 16 -20.49 -5.86 7.21
C PRO A 16 -19.71 -6.90 8.02
N ASN A 17 -18.38 -6.78 8.10
CA ASN A 17 -17.56 -7.68 8.91
C ASN A 17 -17.73 -7.44 10.41
N LEU A 18 -17.79 -6.18 10.82
CA LEU A 18 -17.92 -5.82 12.24
C LEU A 18 -19.25 -6.31 12.81
N ILE A 19 -20.33 -6.20 12.04
CA ILE A 19 -21.65 -6.67 12.45
C ILE A 19 -21.67 -8.21 12.56
N LEU A 20 -21.11 -8.91 11.57
CA LEU A 20 -21.06 -10.37 11.56
C LEU A 20 -20.13 -10.93 12.64
N SER A 21 -18.99 -10.29 12.92
CA SER A 21 -18.07 -10.74 13.96
C SER A 21 -18.69 -10.66 15.36
N VAL A 22 -19.51 -9.63 15.61
CA VAL A 22 -20.27 -9.52 16.87
C VAL A 22 -21.33 -10.62 16.94
N GLN A 23 -21.97 -10.94 15.83
CA GLN A 23 -22.98 -11.98 15.77
C GLN A 23 -22.41 -13.39 15.95
N GLU A 24 -21.20 -13.66 15.45
CA GLU A 24 -20.45 -14.91 15.66
C GLU A 24 -20.01 -15.12 17.12
N CYS A 25 -19.69 -14.04 17.83
CA CYS A 25 -19.39 -14.12 19.27
C CYS A 25 -20.62 -14.45 20.12
N ILE A 26 -21.83 -14.21 19.60
CA ILE A 26 -23.10 -14.36 20.33
C ILE A 26 -23.84 -15.63 19.90
N CYS A 27 -23.76 -15.97 18.61
CA CYS A 27 -24.41 -17.12 18.00
C CYS A 27 -23.34 -17.90 17.23
N GLU A 28 -23.15 -19.17 17.57
CA GLU A 28 -22.13 -20.10 17.06
C GLU A 28 -22.38 -20.52 15.59
N HIS A 29 -22.61 -19.54 14.71
CA HIS A 29 -22.81 -19.74 13.28
C HIS A 29 -21.53 -19.43 12.53
N SER A 30 -21.12 -20.38 11.68
CA SER A 30 -20.02 -20.23 10.73
C SER A 30 -20.18 -18.97 9.88
N THR A 31 -19.10 -18.20 9.71
CA THR A 31 -19.00 -17.07 8.78
C THR A 31 -19.61 -17.44 7.43
N PRO A 32 -20.64 -16.72 6.93
CA PRO A 32 -21.27 -17.10 5.67
C PRO A 32 -20.32 -16.83 4.50
N TYR A 33 -20.11 -17.81 3.61
CA TYR A 33 -19.14 -17.75 2.50
C TYR A 33 -19.10 -16.41 1.74
N TRP A 34 -20.25 -15.78 1.49
CA TRP A 34 -20.34 -14.52 0.76
C TRP A 34 -19.57 -13.36 1.44
N ILE A 35 -19.38 -13.39 2.76
CA ILE A 35 -18.61 -12.36 3.47
C ILE A 35 -17.11 -12.46 3.15
N SER A 36 -16.57 -13.68 3.09
CA SER A 36 -15.18 -13.91 2.70
C SER A 36 -14.92 -13.46 1.26
N PHE A 37 -15.88 -13.65 0.35
CA PHE A 37 -15.81 -13.10 -1.01
C PHE A 37 -15.91 -11.57 -1.03
N TYR A 38 -16.87 -11.00 -0.32
CA TYR A 38 -17.06 -9.55 -0.23
C TYR A 38 -15.80 -8.85 0.27
N THR A 39 -15.20 -9.37 1.35
CA THR A 39 -13.98 -8.80 1.93
C THR A 39 -12.79 -8.88 1.01
N PHE A 40 -12.58 -10.02 0.34
CA PHE A 40 -11.52 -10.14 -0.63
C PHE A 40 -11.68 -9.15 -1.79
N ILE A 41 -12.90 -8.98 -2.30
CA ILE A 41 -13.17 -8.04 -3.39
C ILE A 41 -12.88 -6.59 -2.95
N ILE A 42 -13.43 -6.17 -1.81
CA ILE A 42 -13.35 -4.79 -1.35
C ILE A 42 -11.94 -4.41 -0.87
N LEU A 43 -11.24 -5.32 -0.18
CA LEU A 43 -9.93 -5.03 0.42
C LEU A 43 -8.77 -5.30 -0.52
N ILE A 44 -8.92 -6.19 -1.51
CA ILE A 44 -7.82 -6.61 -2.39
C ILE A 44 -8.12 -6.26 -3.84
N ILE A 45 -9.18 -6.82 -4.43
CA ILE A 45 -9.42 -6.71 -5.88
C ILE A 45 -9.67 -5.26 -6.29
N LEU A 46 -10.62 -4.59 -5.64
CA LEU A 46 -11.01 -3.22 -5.95
C LEU A 46 -9.85 -2.22 -5.84
N PRO A 47 -9.11 -2.12 -4.70
CA PRO A 47 -7.99 -1.20 -4.61
C PRO A 47 -6.86 -1.55 -5.58
N THR A 48 -6.62 -2.84 -5.85
CA THR A 48 -5.58 -3.25 -6.81
C THR A 48 -5.92 -2.84 -8.24
N ILE A 49 -7.16 -3.05 -8.67
CA ILE A 49 -7.62 -2.63 -10.01
C ILE A 49 -7.52 -1.11 -10.14
N LEU A 50 -8.03 -0.36 -9.16
CA LEU A 50 -7.94 1.11 -9.18
C LEU A 50 -6.50 1.58 -9.25
N ASN A 51 -5.61 0.97 -8.46
CA ASN A 51 -4.19 1.33 -8.43
C ASN A 51 -3.50 1.01 -9.76
N ILE A 52 -3.79 -0.14 -10.40
CA ILE A 52 -3.29 -0.47 -11.73
C ILE A 52 -3.79 0.55 -12.77
N ILE A 53 -5.08 0.90 -12.75
CA ILE A 53 -5.66 1.89 -13.67
C ILE A 53 -4.97 3.24 -13.49
N PHE A 54 -4.89 3.76 -12.26
CA PHE A 54 -4.26 5.05 -12.00
C PHE A 54 -2.77 5.07 -12.34
N ASN A 55 -2.02 4.03 -11.98
CA ASN A 55 -0.60 3.93 -12.33
C ASN A 55 -0.40 3.87 -13.85
N SER A 56 -1.27 3.16 -14.57
CA SER A 56 -1.22 3.10 -16.04
C SER A 56 -1.51 4.45 -16.68
N LEU A 57 -2.54 5.17 -16.18
CA LEU A 57 -2.87 6.52 -16.65
C LEU A 57 -1.73 7.51 -16.37
N ILE A 58 -1.16 7.48 -15.17
CA ILE A 58 0.01 8.29 -14.80
C ILE A 58 1.18 7.97 -15.71
N PHE A 59 1.47 6.69 -15.96
CA PHE A 59 2.56 6.28 -16.85
C PHE A 59 2.37 6.80 -18.27
N ILE A 60 1.16 6.67 -18.84
CA ILE A 60 0.83 7.19 -20.17
C ILE A 60 1.00 8.72 -20.21
N LEU A 61 0.54 9.42 -19.18
CA LEU A 61 0.65 10.87 -19.07
C LEU A 61 2.12 11.33 -18.94
N VAL A 62 2.91 10.67 -18.11
CA VAL A 62 4.36 10.92 -17.98
C VAL A 62 5.09 10.63 -19.30
N ARG A 63 4.76 9.53 -19.99
CA ARG A 63 5.39 9.17 -21.27
C ARG A 63 5.05 10.17 -22.38
N SER A 64 3.78 10.58 -22.48
CA SER A 64 3.33 11.57 -23.47
C SER A 64 3.94 12.95 -23.23
N SER A 65 4.01 13.41 -21.97
CA SER A 65 4.68 14.66 -21.60
C SER A 65 6.18 14.62 -21.90
N THR A 66 6.86 13.53 -21.55
CA THR A 66 8.29 13.33 -21.81
C THR A 66 8.59 13.33 -23.32
N ARG A 67 7.74 12.68 -24.13
CA ARG A 67 7.89 12.68 -25.60
C ARG A 67 7.75 14.08 -26.19
N ARG A 68 6.76 14.87 -25.73
CA ARG A 68 6.51 16.24 -26.19
C ARG A 68 7.65 17.20 -25.81
N VAL A 69 8.20 17.06 -24.60
CA VAL A 69 9.33 17.88 -24.15
C VAL A 69 10.60 17.52 -24.92
N ARG A 70 10.83 16.24 -25.23
CA ARG A 70 11.99 15.80 -26.01
C ARG A 70 11.97 16.35 -27.43
N THR A 71 10.82 16.38 -28.11
CA THR A 71 10.72 17.00 -29.44
C THR A 71 10.92 18.51 -29.41
N LEU A 72 10.48 19.21 -28.37
CA LEU A 72 10.74 20.65 -28.19
C LEU A 72 12.20 20.97 -27.79
N ALA A 73 12.85 20.12 -27.01
CA ALA A 73 14.23 20.28 -26.57
C ALA A 73 15.26 20.00 -27.67
N ILE A 74 14.93 19.17 -28.67
CA ILE A 74 15.74 19.01 -29.88
C ILE A 74 15.76 20.32 -30.70
N THR A 75 14.72 21.14 -30.59
CA THR A 75 14.60 22.42 -31.31
C THR A 75 15.14 23.62 -30.52
N LYS A 76 15.27 23.52 -29.20
CA LYS A 76 15.81 24.58 -28.32
C LYS A 76 16.69 23.95 -27.25
N THR A 77 17.94 24.39 -27.17
CA THR A 77 18.99 24.05 -26.18
C THR A 77 18.52 24.27 -24.72
N SER A 78 17.60 23.45 -24.22
CA SER A 78 17.01 23.60 -22.88
C SER A 78 17.38 22.40 -22.01
N VAL A 79 18.36 22.61 -21.14
CA VAL A 79 18.90 21.64 -20.16
C VAL A 79 17.99 21.50 -18.92
N VAL A 80 16.86 22.23 -18.85
CA VAL A 80 16.14 22.46 -17.59
C VAL A 80 15.01 21.45 -17.29
N ASN A 81 14.51 20.68 -18.27
CA ASN A 81 13.28 19.88 -18.09
C ASN A 81 13.45 18.36 -17.88
N SER A 82 14.67 17.81 -17.86
CA SER A 82 14.89 16.36 -17.66
C SER A 82 14.58 15.89 -16.23
N ASN A 83 14.77 16.76 -15.23
CA ASN A 83 14.68 16.39 -13.81
C ASN A 83 13.25 16.10 -13.33
N TYR A 84 12.23 16.79 -13.89
CA TYR A 84 10.83 16.55 -13.50
C TYR A 84 10.34 15.16 -13.92
N SER A 85 10.68 14.73 -15.14
CA SER A 85 10.33 13.39 -15.65
C SER A 85 10.99 12.28 -14.82
N ALA A 86 12.25 12.46 -14.42
CA ALA A 86 12.97 11.47 -13.60
C ALA A 86 12.33 11.30 -12.21
N ARG A 87 11.91 12.40 -11.57
CA ARG A 87 11.23 12.37 -10.27
C ARG A 87 9.89 11.63 -10.35
N ASP A 88 9.08 11.90 -11.37
CA ASP A 88 7.76 11.28 -11.52
C ASP A 88 7.87 9.77 -11.83
N ILE A 89 8.88 9.37 -12.62
CA ILE A 89 9.18 7.95 -12.86
C ILE A 89 9.65 7.26 -11.57
N HIS A 90 10.48 7.93 -10.77
CA HIS A 90 10.93 7.40 -9.48
C HIS A 90 9.75 7.21 -8.50
N LEU A 91 8.86 8.19 -8.42
CA LEU A 91 7.63 8.11 -7.63
C LEU A 91 6.74 6.95 -8.09
N LEU A 92 6.56 6.77 -9.40
CA LEU A 92 5.79 5.66 -9.94
C LEU A 92 6.38 4.30 -9.57
N LYS A 93 7.72 4.15 -9.64
CA LYS A 93 8.40 2.91 -9.20
C LYS A 93 8.16 2.62 -7.72
N HIS A 94 8.21 3.65 -6.88
CA HIS A 94 7.94 3.53 -5.45
C HIS A 94 6.47 3.16 -5.16
N ILE A 95 5.50 3.77 -5.84
CA ILE A 95 4.08 3.39 -5.71
C ILE A 95 3.86 1.94 -6.15
N LEU A 96 4.48 1.50 -7.24
CA LEU A 96 4.42 0.10 -7.68
C LEU A 96 5.04 -0.85 -6.66
N PHE A 97 6.18 -0.48 -6.06
CA PHE A 97 6.80 -1.26 -5.00
C PHE A 97 5.87 -1.46 -3.80
N ILE A 98 5.31 -0.37 -3.26
CA ILE A 98 4.33 -0.42 -2.16
C ILE A 98 3.14 -1.33 -2.53
N SER A 99 2.67 -1.25 -3.77
CA SER A 99 1.55 -2.05 -4.26
C SER A 99 1.87 -3.55 -4.26
N VAL A 100 3.08 -3.93 -4.69
CA VAL A 100 3.54 -5.33 -4.69
C VAL A 100 3.70 -5.85 -3.26
N VAL A 101 4.31 -5.07 -2.38
CA VAL A 101 4.47 -5.43 -0.96
C VAL A 101 3.11 -5.65 -0.30
N PHE A 102 2.15 -4.76 -0.56
CA PHE A 102 0.77 -4.90 -0.08
C PHE A 102 0.13 -6.21 -0.57
N LEU A 103 0.21 -6.51 -1.86
CA LEU A 103 -0.36 -7.73 -2.44
C LEU A 103 0.27 -9.00 -1.84
N LEU A 104 1.59 -9.04 -1.72
CA LEU A 104 2.29 -10.20 -1.15
C LEU A 104 1.92 -10.44 0.32
N GLY A 105 1.68 -9.37 1.08
CA GLY A 105 1.25 -9.50 2.48
C GLY A 105 -0.20 -9.96 2.64
N TYR A 106 -1.13 -9.36 1.89
CA TYR A 106 -2.56 -9.52 2.15
C TYR A 106 -3.26 -10.57 1.27
N VAL A 107 -2.80 -10.84 0.04
CA VAL A 107 -3.44 -11.85 -0.81
C VAL A 107 -3.46 -13.24 -0.17
N PRO A 108 -2.35 -13.78 0.37
CA PRO A 108 -2.33 -15.15 0.90
C PRO A 108 -3.36 -15.40 2.00
N ILE A 109 -3.51 -14.46 2.93
CA ILE A 109 -4.45 -14.60 4.06
C ILE A 109 -5.90 -14.58 3.59
N TYR A 110 -6.26 -13.68 2.67
CA TYR A 110 -7.64 -13.62 2.19
C TYR A 110 -7.98 -14.75 1.22
N THR A 111 -7.01 -15.26 0.46
CA THR A 111 -7.21 -16.44 -0.39
C THR A 111 -7.51 -17.68 0.44
N ILE A 112 -6.78 -17.90 1.54
CA ILE A 112 -7.03 -19.04 2.43
C ILE A 112 -8.42 -18.95 3.08
N ARG A 113 -8.79 -17.77 3.59
CA ARG A 113 -10.12 -17.52 4.16
C ARG A 113 -11.25 -17.66 3.15
N MET A 114 -11.02 -17.22 1.90
CA MET A 114 -11.99 -17.37 0.81
C MET A 114 -12.21 -18.84 0.46
N LEU A 115 -11.12 -19.61 0.38
CA LEU A 115 -11.16 -21.05 0.05
C LEU A 115 -11.51 -21.95 1.24
N HIS A 116 -11.66 -21.37 2.45
CA HIS A 116 -11.95 -22.10 3.69
C HIS A 116 -10.92 -23.21 3.98
N LEU A 117 -9.67 -22.99 3.58
CA LEU A 117 -8.56 -23.94 3.77
C LEU A 117 -7.99 -23.89 5.19
N ASP A 118 -8.61 -23.14 6.11
CA ASP A 118 -8.12 -22.95 7.48
C ASP A 118 -7.96 -24.28 8.24
N ALA A 119 -8.79 -25.29 7.93
CA ALA A 119 -8.72 -26.62 8.53
C ALA A 119 -7.64 -27.53 7.91
N GLU A 120 -7.20 -27.25 6.67
CA GLU A 120 -6.24 -28.07 5.94
C GLU A 120 -4.80 -27.58 6.07
N VAL A 121 -4.62 -26.32 6.48
CA VAL A 121 -3.30 -25.70 6.63
C VAL A 121 -2.69 -26.10 7.98
N ILE A 122 -1.45 -26.62 7.93
CA ILE A 122 -0.66 -26.95 9.13
C ILE A 122 -0.53 -25.70 10.01
N PHE A 123 -0.70 -25.86 11.32
CA PHE A 123 -0.67 -24.76 12.31
C PHE A 123 0.47 -23.75 12.09
N TRP A 124 1.71 -24.21 11.89
CA TRP A 124 2.84 -23.30 11.66
C TRP A 124 2.72 -22.46 10.39
N ALA A 125 2.17 -23.04 9.31
CA ALA A 125 1.95 -22.32 8.06
C ALA A 125 0.85 -21.26 8.22
N SER A 126 -0.22 -21.55 8.96
CA SER A 126 -1.27 -20.56 9.23
C SER A 126 -0.76 -19.39 10.05
N GLN A 127 0.10 -19.63 11.04
CA GLN A 127 0.76 -18.56 11.81
C GLN A 127 1.65 -17.67 10.94
N LEU A 128 2.46 -18.25 10.06
CA LEU A 128 3.31 -17.48 9.13
C LEU A 128 2.46 -16.62 8.18
N ILE A 129 1.36 -17.17 7.67
CA ILE A 129 0.43 -16.46 6.79
C ILE A 129 -0.26 -15.30 7.50
N GLN A 130 -0.59 -15.44 8.78
CA GLN A 130 -1.15 -14.36 9.57
C GLN A 130 -0.13 -13.26 9.88
N PHE A 131 1.17 -13.58 9.90
CA PHE A 131 2.24 -12.61 10.14
C PHE A 131 2.59 -11.76 8.90
N LEU A 132 2.35 -12.29 7.69
CA LEU A 132 2.65 -11.63 6.41
C LEU A 132 2.04 -10.21 6.26
N PRO A 133 0.74 -9.97 6.57
CA PRO A 133 0.16 -8.63 6.54
C PRO A 133 0.84 -7.64 7.49
N VAL A 134 1.25 -8.10 8.68
CA VAL A 134 1.93 -7.25 9.67
C VAL A 134 3.30 -6.86 9.14
N LEU A 135 4.05 -7.82 8.59
CA LEU A 135 5.36 -7.58 7.99
C LEU A 135 5.26 -6.64 6.78
N SER A 136 4.24 -6.79 5.94
CA SER A 136 4.04 -5.91 4.77
C SER A 136 3.73 -4.48 5.21
N GLY A 137 2.85 -4.30 6.20
CA GLY A 137 2.53 -3.00 6.78
C GLY A 137 3.76 -2.31 7.36
N LEU A 138 4.58 -3.04 8.12
CA LEU A 138 5.83 -2.52 8.67
C LEU A 138 6.81 -2.13 7.56
N THR A 139 6.93 -2.96 6.53
CA THR A 139 7.79 -2.67 5.36
C THR A 139 7.36 -1.39 4.66
N ILE A 140 6.06 -1.20 4.43
CA ILE A 140 5.50 0.01 3.79
C ILE A 140 5.75 1.25 4.66
N ILE A 141 5.54 1.15 5.98
CA ILE A 141 5.82 2.25 6.91
C ILE A 141 7.29 2.64 6.85
N VAL A 142 8.19 1.67 6.99
CA VAL A 142 9.64 1.90 6.96
C VAL A 142 10.08 2.50 5.62
N ASP A 143 9.54 2.02 4.50
CA ASP A 143 9.78 2.56 3.15
C ASP A 143 9.31 4.02 3.03
N LEU A 144 8.11 4.35 3.51
CA LEU A 144 7.58 5.72 3.54
C LEU A 144 8.46 6.67 4.38
N PHE A 145 8.97 6.21 5.52
CA PHE A 145 9.90 6.98 6.34
C PHE A 145 11.22 7.23 5.59
N TRP A 146 11.78 6.20 4.94
CA TRP A 146 13.03 6.31 4.19
C TRP A 146 12.91 7.20 2.96
N TYR A 147 11.77 7.13 2.27
CA TYR A 147 11.51 7.91 1.06
C TYR A 147 11.32 9.40 1.36
N ASN A 148 10.85 9.75 2.57
CA ASN A 148 10.70 11.13 3.00
C ASN A 148 12.05 11.71 3.46
N ARG A 149 12.71 12.44 2.56
CA ARG A 149 14.02 13.06 2.82
C ARG A 149 14.00 14.04 4.00
N ASP A 150 12.97 14.88 4.09
CA ASP A 150 12.86 15.91 5.13
C ASP A 150 12.70 15.26 6.51
N LEU A 151 11.88 14.23 6.59
CA LEU A 151 11.67 13.45 7.81
C LEU A 151 12.93 12.68 8.20
N THR A 152 13.62 12.07 7.23
CA THR A 152 14.88 11.37 7.45
C THR A 152 15.96 12.33 7.96
N GLN A 153 16.04 13.54 7.40
CA GLN A 153 16.96 14.58 7.87
C GLN A 153 16.60 15.04 9.29
N TYR A 154 15.31 15.29 9.57
CA TYR A 154 14.86 15.66 10.91
C TYR A 154 15.19 14.59 11.97
N ILE A 155 14.97 13.31 11.65
CA ILE A 155 15.30 12.20 12.55
C ILE A 155 16.81 12.13 12.79
N LYS A 156 17.61 12.20 11.72
CA LYS A 156 19.08 12.21 11.84
C LYS A 156 19.55 13.37 12.72
N ASP A 157 19.06 14.58 12.46
CA ASP A 157 19.44 15.77 13.22
C ASP A 157 19.00 15.70 14.68
N SER A 158 17.84 15.10 14.96
CA SER A 158 17.35 14.89 16.33
C SER A 158 18.20 13.85 17.08
N ILE A 159 18.54 12.73 16.44
CA ILE A 159 19.43 11.71 17.00
C ILE A 159 20.82 12.29 17.25
N PHE A 160 21.39 13.02 16.28
CA PHE A 160 22.69 13.69 16.44
C PHE A 160 22.69 14.72 17.56
N ARG A 161 21.59 15.46 17.75
CA ARG A 161 21.43 16.38 18.88
C ARG A 161 21.38 15.64 20.22
N CYS A 162 20.60 14.57 20.33
CA CYS A 162 20.55 13.75 21.55
C CYS A 162 21.93 13.15 21.89
N LEU A 163 22.67 12.68 20.87
CA LEU A 163 24.02 12.14 21.06
C LEU A 163 25.05 13.22 21.43
N ARG A 164 24.92 14.45 20.90
CA ARG A 164 25.79 15.59 21.29
C ARG A 164 25.48 16.17 22.66
N LEU A 165 24.24 16.06 23.13
CA LEU A 165 23.81 16.54 24.45
C LEU A 165 24.12 15.55 25.59
N ASN A 166 24.73 14.41 25.26
CA ASN A 166 25.29 13.49 26.25
C ASN A 166 26.83 13.46 26.15
N PRO A 167 27.54 14.56 26.47
CA PRO A 167 28.99 14.52 26.65
C PRO A 167 29.26 13.87 28.02
N ASN A 168 29.53 12.57 28.00
CA ASN A 168 30.33 11.95 29.06
C ASN A 168 31.79 12.33 28.86
#